data_AF-A0A2E5IHA0-F1
#
_entry.id   AF-A0A2E5IHA0-F1
#
_cell.length_a   1.000
_cell.length_b   1.000
_cell.length_c   1.000
_cell.angle_alpha   90.00
_cell.angle_beta   90.00
_cell.angle_gamma   90.00
#
_symmetry.space_group_name_H-M   'P 1'
#
loop_
_entity.id
_entity.type
_entity.pdbx_description
1 polymer ?
#
loop_
_entity_poly.entity_id
_entity_poly.type
_entity_poly.pdbx_seq_one_letter_code
_entity_poly.pdbx_strand_id
1 'polypeptide(L)'
;MSWLASAFAPRKDHKGMSTPSYAARWWLLLCTAVCALWSWQATDGFLVMAAALTVMIATPALSFGWYLIGLISARFEPLYILDKAEKAHKARMERKATNKSV
;
A
#
# COMPACT_ATOMS: atom_id res chain seq x y z
N MET A 1 8.24 1.51 17.43
CA MET A 1 7.74 0.89 16.18
C MET A 1 8.93 0.51 15.33
N SER A 2 9.02 -0.75 14.86
CA SER A 2 10.04 -1.12 13.87
C SER A 2 9.78 -0.35 12.56
N TRP A 3 10.81 0.21 11.94
CA TRP A 3 10.71 0.93 10.66
C TRP A 3 10.05 0.07 9.57
N LEU A 4 10.31 -1.24 9.59
CA LEU A 4 9.67 -2.22 8.71
C LEU A 4 8.15 -2.30 8.92
N ALA A 5 7.70 -2.31 10.18
CA ALA A 5 6.28 -2.29 10.49
C ALA A 5 5.64 -0.97 10.02
N SER A 6 6.35 0.16 10.12
CA SER A 6 5.85 1.43 9.59
C SER A 6 5.66 1.36 8.07
N ALA A 7 6.62 0.81 7.32
CA ALA A 7 6.55 0.75 5.87
C ALA A 7 5.54 -0.28 5.34
N PHE A 8 5.53 -1.49 5.92
CA PHE A 8 4.81 -2.65 5.38
C PHE A 8 3.48 -2.95 6.07
N ALA A 9 3.21 -2.45 7.29
CA ALA A 9 1.93 -2.75 7.91
C ALA A 9 0.77 -2.12 7.12
N PRO A 10 -0.31 -2.88 6.83
CA PRO A 10 -1.53 -2.33 6.28
C PRO A 10 -2.08 -1.22 7.16
N ARG A 11 -2.81 -0.27 6.55
CA ARG A 11 -3.32 0.90 7.26
C ARG A 11 -4.82 0.81 7.45
N LYS A 12 -5.30 0.73 8.69
CA LYS A 12 -6.73 0.66 9.01
C LYS A 12 -7.39 2.03 8.93
N ASP A 13 -8.49 2.08 8.19
CA ASP A 13 -9.40 3.20 8.14
C ASP A 13 -10.38 3.19 9.34
N HIS A 14 -11.11 4.29 9.57
CA HIS A 14 -12.14 4.45 10.60
C HIS A 14 -13.27 3.42 10.52
N LYS A 15 -13.49 2.82 9.34
CA LYS A 15 -14.42 1.70 9.12
C LYS A 15 -13.84 0.33 9.43
N GLY A 16 -12.56 0.26 9.81
CA GLY A 16 -11.84 -1.00 10.05
C GLY A 16 -11.33 -1.69 8.78
N MET A 17 -11.54 -1.10 7.60
CA MET A 17 -11.01 -1.62 6.34
C MET A 17 -9.50 -1.42 6.26
N SER A 18 -8.78 -2.46 5.86
CA SER A 18 -7.34 -2.40 5.60
C SER A 18 -7.07 -1.72 4.26
N THR A 19 -6.33 -0.62 4.30
CA THR A 19 -5.81 0.08 3.13
C THR A 19 -4.35 -0.32 2.86
N PRO A 20 -3.87 -0.17 1.62
CA PRO A 20 -2.50 -0.53 1.26
C PRO A 20 -1.47 0.15 2.16
N SER A 21 -0.40 -0.59 2.45
CA SER A 21 0.75 -0.13 3.23
C SER A 21 1.47 1.02 2.51
N TYR A 22 2.30 1.78 3.23
CA TYR A 22 3.06 2.88 2.61
C TYR A 22 4.02 2.39 1.53
N ALA A 23 4.63 1.21 1.74
CA ALA A 23 5.45 0.55 0.73
C ALA A 23 4.67 0.32 -0.57
N ALA A 24 3.44 -0.19 -0.49
CA ALA A 24 2.60 -0.41 -1.66
C ALA A 24 2.21 0.88 -2.39
N ARG A 25 2.02 1.99 -1.65
CA ARG A 25 1.70 3.31 -2.24
C ARG A 25 2.89 3.87 -3.02
N TRP A 26 4.08 3.82 -2.43
CA TRP A 26 5.31 4.29 -3.07
C TRP A 26 5.76 3.39 -4.22
N TRP A 27 5.43 2.10 -4.18
CA TRP A 27 5.73 1.17 -5.26
C TRP A 27 5.18 1.62 -6.61
N LEU A 28 4.00 2.25 -6.63
CA LEU A 28 3.43 2.79 -7.86
C LEU A 28 4.39 3.77 -8.52
N LEU A 29 4.81 4.80 -7.78
CA LEU A 29 5.65 5.87 -8.30
C LEU A 29 7.05 5.39 -8.66
N LEU A 30 7.65 4.54 -7.83
CA LEU A 30 8.99 4.00 -8.08
C LEU A 30 9.00 3.09 -9.31
N CYS A 31 8.05 2.15 -9.39
CA CYS A 31 7.99 1.22 -10.50
C CYS A 31 7.71 1.95 -11.82
N THR A 32 6.76 2.88 -11.86
CA THR A 32 6.45 3.62 -13.09
C THR A 32 7.61 4.51 -13.52
N ALA A 33 8.28 5.20 -12.58
CA ALA A 33 9.44 6.02 -12.90
C ALA A 33 10.60 5.19 -13.48
N VAL A 34 10.90 4.03 -12.88
CA VAL A 34 11.94 3.12 -13.39
C VAL A 34 11.57 2.60 -14.79
N CYS A 35 10.32 2.17 -14.99
CA CYS A 35 9.85 1.74 -16.32
C CYS A 35 9.91 2.88 -17.34
N ALA A 36 9.58 4.11 -16.96
CA ALA A 36 9.64 5.27 -17.83
C ALA A 36 11.08 5.62 -18.24
N LEU A 37 12.00 5.65 -17.28
CA LEU A 37 13.43 5.91 -17.55
C LEU A 37 14.01 4.84 -18.47
N TRP A 38 13.69 3.57 -18.24
CA TRP A 38 14.15 2.49 -19.10
C TRP A 38 13.54 2.56 -20.50
N SER A 39 12.23 2.79 -20.60
CA SER A 39 11.53 2.87 -21.88
C SER A 39 12.00 4.06 -22.72
N TRP A 40 12.33 5.19 -22.09
CA TRP A 40 12.88 6.36 -22.78
C TRP A 40 14.16 6.03 -23.54
N GLN A 41 15.08 5.29 -22.90
CA GLN A 41 16.32 4.85 -23.52
C GLN A 41 16.07 3.74 -24.57
N ALA A 42 15.11 2.85 -24.32
CA ALA A 42 14.80 1.74 -25.22
C ALA A 42 14.11 2.17 -26.52
N THR A 43 13.49 3.36 -26.56
CA THR A 43 12.79 3.88 -27.74
C THR A 43 13.47 5.12 -28.33
N ASP A 44 14.76 5.32 -28.06
CA ASP A 44 15.56 6.45 -28.58
C ASP A 44 14.89 7.82 -28.38
N GLY A 45 14.20 8.03 -27.25
CA GLY A 45 13.50 9.27 -26.94
C GLY A 45 12.18 9.50 -27.68
N PHE A 46 11.67 8.52 -28.44
CA PHE A 46 10.36 8.64 -29.08
C PHE A 46 9.23 8.56 -28.06
N LEU A 47 8.67 9.72 -27.68
CA LEU A 47 7.73 9.90 -26.57
C LEU A 47 6.54 8.91 -26.58
N VAL A 48 5.88 8.74 -27.72
CA VAL A 48 4.66 7.91 -27.80
C VAL A 48 4.99 6.43 -27.60
N MET A 49 6.08 5.93 -28.18
CA MET A 49 6.53 4.55 -27.95
C MET A 49 7.05 4.37 -26.52
N ALA A 50 7.81 5.33 -25.99
CA ALA A 50 8.29 5.30 -24.61
C ALA A 50 7.12 5.17 -23.64
N ALA A 51 6.06 5.96 -23.82
CA ALA A 51 4.86 5.92 -23.00
C ALA A 51 4.11 4.58 -23.14
N ALA A 52 3.91 4.09 -24.38
CA ALA A 52 3.26 2.80 -24.62
C ALA A 52 4.03 1.63 -23.97
N LEU A 53 5.36 1.60 -24.15
CA LEU A 53 6.25 0.59 -23.58
C LEU A 53 6.27 0.67 -22.05
N THR A 54 6.26 1.89 -21.50
CA THR A 54 6.17 2.11 -20.04
C THR A 54 4.91 1.49 -19.48
N VAL A 55 3.73 1.77 -20.04
CA VAL A 55 2.46 1.21 -19.55
C VAL A 55 2.46 -0.31 -19.70
N MET A 56 2.93 -0.82 -20.83
CA MET A 56 2.98 -2.25 -21.12
C MET A 56 3.82 -3.02 -20.10
N ILE A 57 4.98 -2.49 -19.69
CA ILE A 57 5.89 -3.14 -18.73
C ILE A 57 5.51 -2.83 -17.28
N ALA A 58 5.09 -1.61 -16.99
CA ALA A 58 4.72 -1.21 -15.63
C ALA A 58 3.52 -2.00 -15.14
N THR A 59 2.55 -2.34 -15.99
CA THR A 59 1.35 -3.08 -15.58
C THR A 59 1.65 -4.44 -14.91
N PRO A 60 2.38 -5.38 -15.56
CA PRO A 60 2.75 -6.63 -14.92
C PRO A 60 3.74 -6.43 -13.76
N ALA A 61 4.68 -5.48 -13.87
CA ALA A 61 5.65 -5.21 -12.81
C ALA A 61 4.99 -4.68 -11.52
N LEU A 62 4.02 -3.77 -11.65
CA LEU A 62 3.21 -3.26 -10.55
C LEU A 62 2.41 -4.38 -9.89
N SER A 63 1.74 -5.19 -10.71
CA SER A 63 0.93 -6.32 -10.25
C SER A 63 1.77 -7.30 -9.42
N PHE A 64 2.95 -7.66 -9.94
CA PHE A 64 3.88 -8.55 -9.24
C PHE A 64 4.44 -7.92 -7.95
N GLY A 65 4.87 -6.66 -8.00
CA GLY A 65 5.41 -6.00 -6.81
C GLY A 65 4.38 -5.79 -5.71
N TRP A 66 3.13 -5.45 -6.04
CA TRP A 66 2.06 -5.40 -5.04
C TRP A 66 1.74 -6.76 -4.43
N TYR A 67 1.79 -7.83 -5.23
CA TYR A 67 1.64 -9.19 -4.71
C TYR A 67 2.72 -9.52 -3.68
N LEU A 68 3.99 -9.25 -3.98
CA LEU A 68 5.11 -9.46 -3.05
C LEU A 68 4.99 -8.61 -1.78
N ILE A 69 4.66 -7.32 -1.93
CA ILE A 69 4.46 -6.43 -0.79
C ILE A 69 3.30 -6.94 0.07
N GLY A 70 2.22 -7.46 -0.53
CA GLY A 70 1.09 -8.07 0.16
C GLY A 70 1.50 -9.25 1.04
N LEU A 71 2.35 -10.16 0.52
CA LEU A 71 2.88 -11.30 1.28
C LEU A 71 3.69 -10.86 2.51
N ILE A 72 4.49 -9.81 2.37
CA ILE A 72 5.26 -9.23 3.50
C ILE A 72 4.32 -8.53 4.48
N SER A 73 3.37 -7.74 3.96
CA SER A 73 2.42 -6.95 4.75
C SER A 73 1.52 -7.82 5.63
N ALA A 74 1.19 -9.05 5.18
CA ALA A 74 0.40 -10.02 5.94
C ALA A 74 1.07 -10.46 7.26
N ARG A 75 2.38 -10.27 7.40
CA ARG A 75 3.14 -10.59 8.63
C ARG A 75 3.08 -9.50 9.70
N PHE A 76 2.50 -8.35 9.40
CA PHE A 76 2.43 -7.21 10.31
C PHE A 76 0.99 -6.92 10.74
N GLU A 77 0.81 -6.57 12.01
CA GLU A 77 -0.50 -6.11 12.47
C GLU A 77 -0.89 -4.78 11.79
N PRO A 78 -2.15 -4.63 11.35
CA PRO A 78 -2.60 -3.39 10.72
C PRO A 78 -2.57 -2.22 11.69
N LEU A 79 -1.92 -1.12 11.28
CA LEU A 79 -1.79 0.10 12.06
C LEU A 79 -2.90 1.09 11.69
N TYR A 80 -3.43 1.83 12.67
CA TYR A 80 -4.40 2.90 12.39
C TYR A 80 -3.70 4.09 11.73
N ILE A 81 -4.39 4.74 10.78
CA ILE A 81 -3.88 5.95 10.12
C ILE A 81 -3.91 7.15 11.09
N LEU A 82 -4.87 7.17 12.00
CA LEU A 82 -5.11 8.25 12.95
C LEU A 82 -5.27 7.68 14.36
N ASP A 83 -4.54 8.24 15.33
CA ASP A 83 -4.65 7.86 16.75
C ASP A 83 -6.06 8.05 17.30
N LYS A 84 -6.78 9.07 16.82
CA LYS A 84 -8.19 9.29 17.18
C LYS A 84 -9.09 8.14 16.74
N ALA A 85 -8.82 7.55 15.57
CA ALA A 85 -9.59 6.42 15.06
C ALA A 85 -9.34 5.15 15.88
N GLU A 86 -8.10 4.95 16.35
CA GLU A 86 -7.75 3.86 17.26
C GLU A 86 -8.51 3.99 18.59
N LYS A 87 -8.47 5.18 19.22
CA LYS A 87 -9.18 5.45 20.49
C LYS A 87 -10.69 5.25 20.34
N ALA A 88 -11.29 5.76 19.27
CA ALA A 88 -12.71 5.60 18.99
C ALA A 88 -13.10 4.13 18.75
N HIS A 89 -12.27 3.35 18.08
CA HIS A 89 -12.50 1.93 17.85
C HIS A 89 -12.43 1.13 19.15
N LYS A 90 -11.40 1.37 19.98
CA LYS A 90 -11.27 0.74 21.31
C LYS A 90 -12.48 1.05 22.21
N ALA A 91 -12.89 2.31 22.30
CA ALA A 91 -14.07 2.72 23.07
C ALA A 91 -15.38 2.05 22.60
N ARG A 92 -15.54 1.79 21.30
CA ARG A 92 -16.71 1.05 20.76
C ARG A 92 -16.69 -0.42 21.16
N MET A 93 -15.51 -1.05 21.14
CA MET A 93 -15.36 -2.45 21.54
C MET A 93 -15.64 -2.62 23.03
N GLU A 94 -15.18 -1.70 23.87
CA GLU A 94 -15.47 -1.67 25.30
C GLU A 94 -16.99 -1.56 25.56
N ARG A 95 -17.68 -0.61 24.92
CA ARG A 95 -19.15 -0.49 25.05
C ARG A 95 -19.90 -1.75 24.64
N LYS A 96 -19.47 -2.42 23.57
CA LYS A 96 -20.07 -3.70 23.13
C LYS A 96 -19.82 -4.83 24.12
N ALA A 97 -18.65 -4.88 24.75
CA ALA A 97 -18.34 -5.87 25.78
C ALA A 97 -19.22 -5.66 27.03
N THR A 98 -19.38 -4.41 27.48
CA THR A 98 -20.22 -4.07 28.64
C THR A 98 -21.71 -4.35 28.39
N ASN A 99 -22.20 -4.13 27.16
CA ASN A 99 -23.60 -4.38 26.82
C ASN A 99 -23.94 -5.87 26.61
N LYS A 100 -22.92 -6.75 26.51
CA LYS A 100 -23.10 -8.20 26.36
C LYS A 100 -23.02 -8.94 27.70
N SER A 101 -22.55 -8.28 28.76
CA SER A 101 -22.44 -8.81 30.12
C SER A 101 -23.66 -8.48 31.02
N VAL A 102 -24.69 -7.84 30.44
CA VAL A 102 -26.01 -7.61 31.06
C VAL A 102 -27.00 -8.54 30.38
#